data_AF-A0A9P8IXM3-F1
#
_entry.id   AF-A0A9P8IXM3-F1
#
_cell.length_a   1.000
_cell.length_b   1.000
_cell.length_c   1.000
_cell.angle_alpha   90.00
_cell.angle_beta   90.00
_cell.angle_gamma   90.00
#
_symmetry.space_group_name_H-M   'P 1'
#
loop_
_entity.id
_entity.type
_entity.pdbx_description
1 polymer ?
#
loop_
_entity_poly.entity_id
_entity_poly.type
_entity_poly.pdbx_seq_one_letter_code
_entity_poly.pdbx_strand_id
1 'polypeptide(L)'
;YIYPRLYSLHDMPETAGLPDPTTGAIAMPPPLNLTSGNIVPFGLYLIDDGQTQFLWLGRDAVPALIMDVFGTDDKNALKQGKTSLPIIDSEMNERVRAVVEKSRDHRAKGCGSIVVPSLYLVREDGDPSLRLWAQSLLIEDRADMGVSSAQFIGMLREKVMQ
;
A
#
# COMPACT_ATOMS: atom_id res chain seq x y z
N TYR A 1 -2.21 6.66 -10.82
CA TYR A 1 -3.06 6.47 -11.99
C TYR A 1 -2.60 5.30 -12.82
N ILE A 2 -1.63 5.43 -13.75
CA ILE A 2 -1.28 4.31 -14.63
C ILE A 2 -0.50 3.21 -13.90
N TYR A 3 0.49 3.61 -13.10
CA TYR A 3 1.30 2.68 -12.30
C TYR A 3 1.22 3.13 -10.84
N PRO A 4 0.36 2.49 -10.02
CA PRO A 4 0.29 2.71 -8.57
C PRO A 4 1.63 2.46 -7.88
N ARG A 5 1.76 2.88 -6.63
CA ARG A 5 2.94 2.57 -5.80
C ARG A 5 2.53 1.64 -4.68
N LEU A 6 3.21 0.51 -4.58
CA LEU A 6 3.09 -0.42 -3.46
C LEU A 6 4.25 -0.18 -2.49
N TYR A 7 3.95 -0.07 -1.21
CA TYR A 7 4.95 0.08 -0.15
C TYR A 7 4.75 -0.99 0.91
N SER A 8 5.83 -1.64 1.33
CA SER A 8 5.84 -2.47 2.53
C SER A 8 5.89 -1.58 3.77
N LEU A 9 4.93 -1.74 4.67
CA LEU A 9 4.89 -1.02 5.94
C LEU A 9 5.34 -1.89 7.12
N HIS A 10 5.19 -3.21 7.02
CA HIS A 10 5.59 -4.14 8.09
C HIS A 10 7.11 -4.38 8.14
N ASP A 11 7.80 -4.24 7.01
CA ASP A 11 9.26 -4.38 6.88
C ASP A 11 9.85 -3.09 6.28
N MET A 12 9.56 -1.96 6.94
CA MET A 12 10.07 -0.67 6.50
C MET A 12 11.43 -0.36 7.17
N PRO A 13 12.41 0.17 6.42
CA PRO A 13 13.70 0.57 6.98
C PRO A 13 13.53 1.53 8.15
N GLU A 14 14.40 1.50 9.17
CA GLU A 14 14.31 2.38 10.36
C GLU A 14 14.23 3.87 10.02
N THR A 15 14.84 4.27 8.90
CA THR A 15 14.78 5.65 8.40
C THR A 15 13.42 6.04 7.80
N ALA A 16 12.63 5.06 7.33
CA ALA A 16 11.35 5.29 6.69
C ALA A 16 10.27 5.68 7.71
N GLY A 17 9.48 6.71 7.38
CA GLY A 17 8.48 7.30 8.27
C GLY A 17 9.03 8.37 9.22
N LEU A 18 10.35 8.63 9.20
CA LEU A 18 10.99 9.70 9.96
C LEU A 18 11.35 10.88 9.04
N PRO A 19 11.42 12.11 9.59
CA PRO A 19 11.91 13.26 8.86
C PRO A 19 13.40 13.09 8.56
N ASP A 20 13.76 13.23 7.28
CA ASP A 20 15.15 13.19 6.83
C ASP A 20 15.94 14.38 7.45
N PRO A 21 17.12 14.13 8.05
CA PRO A 21 17.91 15.17 8.71
C PRO A 21 18.36 16.33 7.80
N THR A 22 18.46 16.08 6.50
CA THR A 22 18.99 17.04 5.51
C THR A 22 17.87 17.86 4.87
N THR A 23 16.74 17.22 4.57
CA THR A 23 15.65 17.85 3.82
C THR A 23 14.42 18.19 4.66
N GLY A 24 14.32 17.63 5.88
CA GLY A 24 13.14 17.74 6.74
C GLY A 24 11.90 17.03 6.17
N ALA A 25 12.00 16.35 5.04
CA ALA A 25 10.91 15.61 4.42
C ALA A 25 10.84 14.19 5.00
N ILE A 26 9.63 13.66 5.17
CA ILE A 26 9.45 12.26 5.57
C ILE A 26 10.04 11.33 4.53
N ALA A 27 10.97 10.47 4.94
CA ALA A 27 11.55 9.42 4.11
C ALA A 27 10.51 8.33 3.84
N MET A 28 10.30 8.01 2.56
CA MET A 28 9.37 6.98 2.14
C MET A 28 10.07 5.62 2.05
N PRO A 29 9.38 4.51 2.39
CA PRO A 29 9.91 3.18 2.12
C PRO A 29 10.11 2.96 0.60
N PRO A 30 11.04 2.08 0.20
CA PRO A 30 11.25 1.76 -1.20
C PRO A 30 9.97 1.18 -1.82
N PRO A 31 9.56 1.62 -3.02
CA PRO A 31 8.41 1.05 -3.69
C PRO A 31 8.71 -0.39 -4.12
N LEU A 32 7.72 -1.26 -3.97
CA LEU A 32 7.74 -2.63 -4.45
C LEU A 32 7.02 -2.75 -5.80
N ASN A 33 7.36 -3.78 -6.55
CA ASN A 33 6.66 -4.14 -7.78
C ASN A 33 5.20 -4.52 -7.49
N LEU A 34 4.31 -4.21 -8.43
CA LEU A 34 2.86 -4.37 -8.31
C LEU A 34 2.40 -5.80 -8.59
N THR A 35 2.96 -6.76 -7.85
CA THR A 35 2.62 -8.19 -7.93
C THR A 35 2.21 -8.73 -6.57
N SER A 36 1.23 -9.62 -6.55
CA SER A 36 0.83 -10.39 -5.37
C SER A 36 1.94 -11.26 -4.82
N GLY A 37 2.97 -11.59 -5.61
CA GLY A 37 4.16 -12.31 -5.13
C GLY A 37 4.94 -11.57 -4.05
N ASN A 38 4.82 -10.24 -3.97
CA ASN A 38 5.45 -9.42 -2.93
C ASN A 38 4.60 -9.30 -1.65
N ILE A 39 3.34 -9.77 -1.68
CA ILE A 39 2.41 -9.67 -0.56
C ILE A 39 2.50 -10.94 0.28
N VAL A 40 3.01 -10.80 1.50
CA VAL A 40 3.09 -11.87 2.49
C VAL A 40 1.82 -11.91 3.36
N PRO A 41 1.35 -13.10 3.79
CA PRO A 41 0.13 -13.22 4.58
C PRO A 41 0.13 -12.48 5.91
N PHE A 42 1.30 -12.22 6.50
CA PHE A 42 1.43 -11.51 7.78
C PHE A 42 1.73 -10.01 7.63
N GLY A 43 1.83 -9.52 6.40
CA GLY A 43 2.32 -8.18 6.12
C GLY A 43 1.25 -7.10 6.19
N LEU A 44 1.73 -5.86 6.29
CA LEU A 44 0.98 -4.63 6.10
C LEU A 44 1.57 -3.88 4.91
N TYR A 45 0.71 -3.44 3.99
CA TYR A 45 1.11 -2.76 2.76
C TYR A 45 0.24 -1.55 2.48
N LEU A 46 0.84 -0.53 1.86
CA LEU A 46 0.13 0.64 1.34
C LEU A 46 0.18 0.62 -0.18
N ILE A 47 -0.98 0.64 -0.83
CA ILE A 47 -1.12 0.84 -2.28
C ILE A 47 -1.64 2.26 -2.50
N ASP A 48 -0.89 3.07 -3.22
CA ASP A 48 -1.24 4.45 -3.56
C ASP A 48 -1.37 4.62 -5.08
N ASP A 49 -2.60 4.83 -5.54
CA ASP A 49 -2.92 5.19 -6.94
C ASP A 49 -2.87 6.72 -7.16
N GLY A 50 -2.88 7.53 -6.10
CA GLY A 50 -2.93 8.99 -6.19
C GLY A 50 -4.36 9.57 -6.15
N GLN A 51 -5.40 8.79 -6.44
CA GLN A 51 -6.78 9.10 -5.98
C GLN A 51 -7.15 8.42 -4.69
N THR A 52 -6.72 7.17 -4.56
CA THR A 52 -7.15 6.30 -3.48
C THR A 52 -5.94 5.61 -2.89
N GLN A 53 -5.94 5.49 -1.56
CA GLN A 53 -4.96 4.75 -0.80
C GLN A 53 -5.62 3.50 -0.24
N PHE A 54 -5.00 2.34 -0.43
CA PHE A 54 -5.44 1.09 0.19
C PHE A 54 -4.40 0.64 1.20
N LEU A 55 -4.85 0.43 2.42
CA LEU A 55 -4.07 -0.23 3.46
C LEU A 55 -4.46 -1.71 3.44
N TRP A 56 -3.57 -2.54 2.92
CA TRP A 56 -3.75 -3.98 2.83
C TRP A 56 -3.20 -4.66 4.07
N LEU A 57 -4.08 -5.30 4.83
CA LEU A 57 -3.75 -6.13 5.97
C LEU A 57 -3.82 -7.60 5.57
N GLY A 58 -2.69 -8.29 5.65
CA GLY A 58 -2.61 -9.71 5.38
C GLY A 58 -3.47 -10.54 6.35
N ARG A 59 -3.93 -11.70 5.89
CA ARG A 59 -4.82 -12.58 6.66
C ARG A 59 -4.20 -13.08 7.98
N ASP A 60 -2.89 -13.27 8.02
CA ASP A 60 -2.11 -13.84 9.13
C ASP A 60 -1.28 -12.75 9.84
N ALA A 61 -1.73 -11.48 9.78
CA ALA A 61 -1.05 -10.37 10.43
C ALA A 61 -0.93 -10.60 11.94
N VAL A 62 0.27 -10.37 12.47
CA VAL A 62 0.59 -10.60 13.88
C VAL A 62 -0.18 -9.63 14.77
N PRO A 63 -0.83 -10.08 15.86
CA PRO A 63 -1.60 -9.20 16.75
C PRO A 63 -0.81 -8.01 17.30
N ALA A 64 0.49 -8.17 17.53
CA ALA A 64 1.38 -7.09 17.94
C ALA A 64 1.41 -5.94 16.91
N LEU A 65 1.54 -6.27 15.61
CA LEU A 65 1.49 -5.28 14.54
C LEU A 65 0.13 -4.57 14.48
N ILE A 66 -0.95 -5.31 14.70
CA ILE A 66 -2.31 -4.74 14.71
C ILE A 66 -2.49 -3.80 15.90
N MET A 67 -2.01 -4.20 17.07
CA MET A 67 -2.06 -3.38 18.28
C MET A 67 -1.25 -2.10 18.10
N ASP A 68 -0.03 -2.21 17.56
CA ASP A 68 0.85 -1.06 17.35
C ASP A 68 0.28 -0.08 16.33
N VAL A 69 -0.38 -0.56 15.26
CA VAL A 69 -0.89 0.30 14.18
C VAL A 69 -2.32 0.77 14.41
N PHE A 70 -3.19 -0.05 14.99
CA PHE A 70 -4.63 0.21 15.11
C PHE A 70 -5.13 0.28 16.56
N GLY A 71 -4.33 -0.09 17.55
CA GLY A 71 -4.67 0.05 18.97
C GLY A 71 -5.65 -1.02 19.44
N THR A 72 -5.80 -2.08 18.66
CA THR A 72 -6.62 -3.25 18.98
C THR A 72 -5.84 -4.51 18.64
N ASP A 73 -5.99 -5.55 19.45
CA ASP A 73 -5.45 -6.88 19.23
C ASP A 73 -6.35 -7.73 18.31
N ASP A 74 -7.63 -7.37 18.20
CA ASP A 74 -8.59 -8.08 17.36
C ASP A 74 -8.68 -7.48 15.96
N LYS A 75 -8.13 -8.22 15.00
CA LYS A 75 -8.27 -7.94 13.56
C LYS A 75 -9.74 -7.83 13.13
N ASN A 76 -10.66 -8.56 13.78
CA ASN A 76 -12.08 -8.55 13.44
C ASN A 76 -12.80 -7.28 13.86
N ALA A 77 -12.30 -6.59 14.90
CA ALA A 77 -12.82 -5.30 15.32
C ALA A 77 -12.51 -4.18 14.31
N LEU A 78 -11.56 -4.40 13.40
CA LEU A 78 -11.21 -3.42 12.37
C LEU A 78 -12.31 -3.27 11.32
N LYS A 79 -12.90 -2.08 11.26
CA LYS A 79 -13.87 -1.70 10.23
C LYS A 79 -13.19 -1.62 8.87
N GLN A 80 -13.63 -2.47 7.94
CA GLN A 80 -13.18 -2.45 6.55
C GLN A 80 -13.81 -1.30 5.75
N GLY A 81 -13.13 -0.90 4.69
CA GLY A 81 -13.56 0.17 3.80
C GLY A 81 -12.96 1.52 4.18
N LYS A 82 -13.68 2.60 3.86
CA LYS A 82 -13.17 3.97 4.05
C LYS A 82 -12.92 4.25 5.53
N THR A 83 -11.67 4.56 5.88
CA THR A 83 -11.26 4.78 7.27
C THR A 83 -10.13 5.80 7.37
N SER A 84 -9.74 6.12 8.60
CA SER A 84 -8.55 6.90 8.95
C SER A 84 -7.74 6.14 9.98
N LEU A 85 -6.42 6.30 9.97
CA LEU A 85 -5.57 5.71 11.00
C LEU A 85 -5.84 6.40 12.35
N PRO A 86 -6.03 5.63 13.45
CA PRO A 86 -6.11 6.20 14.79
C PRO A 86 -4.75 6.78 15.19
N ILE A 87 -4.79 7.77 16.10
CA ILE A 87 -3.59 8.35 16.71
C ILE A 87 -3.28 7.52 17.95
N ILE A 88 -2.18 6.78 17.90
CA ILE A 88 -1.71 5.92 18.99
C ILE A 88 -0.28 6.32 19.32
N ASP A 89 0.06 6.26 20.60
CA ASP A 89 1.40 6.45 21.12
C ASP A 89 2.23 5.17 20.91
N SER A 90 2.57 4.91 19.64
CA SER A 90 3.45 3.82 19.21
C SER A 90 4.29 4.32 18.04
N GLU A 91 5.59 4.04 18.08
CA GLU A 91 6.54 4.43 17.03
C GLU A 91 6.08 3.94 15.65
N MET A 92 5.54 2.73 15.58
CA MET A 92 5.03 2.15 14.34
C MET A 92 3.83 2.92 13.79
N ASN A 93 2.89 3.32 14.66
CA ASN A 93 1.72 4.10 14.26
C ASN A 93 2.13 5.47 13.71
N GLU A 94 3.06 6.16 14.38
CA GLU A 94 3.56 7.46 13.94
C GLU A 94 4.23 7.36 12.57
N ARG A 95 5.09 6.36 12.38
CA ARG A 95 5.78 6.12 11.10
C ARG A 95 4.81 5.77 9.98
N VAL A 96 3.86 4.85 10.21
CA VAL A 96 2.85 4.48 9.22
C VAL A 96 1.97 5.69 8.85
N ARG A 97 1.56 6.49 9.84
CA ARG A 97 0.78 7.71 9.62
C ARG A 97 1.57 8.72 8.80
N ALA A 98 2.84 8.93 9.13
CA ALA A 98 3.74 9.82 8.37
C ALA A 98 3.91 9.37 6.92
N VAL A 99 4.07 8.06 6.67
CA VAL A 99 4.15 7.50 5.30
C VAL A 99 2.85 7.70 4.53
N VAL A 100 1.70 7.45 5.16
CA VAL A 100 0.37 7.66 4.54
C VAL A 100 0.12 9.13 4.24
N GLU A 101 0.51 10.03 5.15
CA GLU A 101 0.41 11.48 4.99
C GLU A 101 1.37 12.01 3.91
N LYS A 102 2.58 11.47 3.84
CA LYS A 102 3.54 11.83 2.80
C LYS A 102 3.11 11.32 1.42
N SER A 103 2.51 10.13 1.36
CA SER A 103 1.96 9.56 0.13
C SER A 103 0.82 10.41 -0.44
N ARG A 104 -0.08 10.95 0.41
CA ARG A 104 -1.17 11.85 -0.03
C ARG A 104 -0.71 13.25 -0.41
N ASP A 105 0.47 13.69 0.03
CA ASP A 105 0.99 15.02 -0.26
C ASP A 105 1.43 15.13 -1.73
N HIS A 106 0.49 15.57 -2.56
CA HIS A 106 0.72 15.85 -3.97
C HIS A 106 1.46 17.18 -4.19
N ARG A 107 1.38 18.11 -3.23
CA ARG A 107 2.06 19.41 -3.31
C ARG A 107 3.56 19.24 -3.20
N ALA A 108 4.05 18.36 -2.32
CA ALA A 108 5.46 17.97 -2.28
C ALA A 108 5.96 17.27 -3.55
N LYS A 109 5.06 16.72 -4.37
CA LYS A 109 5.37 16.13 -5.68
C LYS A 109 5.40 17.18 -6.81
N GLY A 110 5.28 18.48 -6.49
CA GLY A 110 5.23 19.57 -7.48
C GLY A 110 3.92 19.61 -8.27
N CYS A 111 2.91 18.84 -7.86
CA CYS A 111 1.62 18.73 -8.52
C CYS A 111 0.60 19.57 -7.76
N GLY A 112 -0.01 20.57 -8.40
CA GLY A 112 -1.12 21.33 -7.83
C GLY A 112 -2.40 20.49 -7.78
N SER A 113 -2.47 19.50 -6.89
CA SER A 113 -3.68 18.69 -6.68
C SER A 113 -4.45 19.19 -5.45
N ILE A 114 -5.76 19.41 -5.62
CA ILE A 114 -6.70 19.71 -4.54
C ILE A 114 -7.28 18.39 -3.96
N VAL A 115 -7.02 17.27 -4.62
CA VAL A 115 -7.55 15.96 -4.25
C VAL A 115 -6.80 15.42 -3.03
N VAL A 116 -7.55 15.09 -1.99
CA VAL A 116 -7.06 14.34 -0.82
C VAL A 116 -7.48 12.88 -1.00
N PRO A 117 -6.52 11.96 -1.23
CA PRO A 117 -6.83 10.55 -1.34
C PRO A 117 -7.54 10.01 -0.12
N SER A 118 -8.63 9.28 -0.35
CA SER A 118 -9.31 8.54 0.72
C SER A 118 -8.54 7.25 1.03
N LEU A 119 -8.38 6.95 2.32
CA LEU A 119 -7.77 5.71 2.79
C LEU A 119 -8.85 4.63 2.97
N TYR A 120 -8.61 3.46 2.41
CA TYR A 120 -9.44 2.28 2.56
C TYR A 120 -8.65 1.18 3.26
N LEU A 121 -9.19 0.63 4.34
CA LEU A 121 -8.63 -0.55 4.99
C LEU A 121 -9.23 -1.80 4.34
N VAL A 122 -8.34 -2.65 3.83
CA VAL A 122 -8.66 -3.91 3.17
C VAL A 122 -8.05 -5.04 3.98
N ARG A 123 -8.88 -5.99 4.39
CA ARG A 123 -8.43 -7.24 4.98
C ARG A 123 -8.49 -8.35 3.95
N GLU A 124 -7.45 -9.14 3.86
CA GLU A 124 -7.39 -10.25 2.90
C GLU A 124 -8.49 -11.31 3.13
N ASP A 125 -8.88 -11.53 4.39
CA ASP A 125 -9.96 -12.43 4.83
C ASP A 125 -11.35 -11.74 4.91
N GLY A 126 -11.43 -10.48 4.48
CA GLY A 126 -12.57 -9.61 4.71
C GLY A 126 -13.54 -9.49 3.53
N ASP A 127 -13.91 -8.25 3.20
CA ASP A 127 -14.86 -7.95 2.12
C ASP A 127 -14.24 -8.32 0.77
N PRO A 128 -14.83 -9.29 0.03
CA PRO A 128 -14.30 -9.74 -1.25
C PRO A 128 -14.29 -8.62 -2.30
N SER A 129 -15.19 -7.64 -2.23
CA SER A 129 -15.29 -6.55 -3.21
C SER A 129 -14.14 -5.57 -3.06
N LEU A 130 -13.84 -5.16 -1.82
CA LEU A 130 -12.69 -4.30 -1.51
C LEU A 130 -11.37 -5.01 -1.82
N ARG A 131 -11.30 -6.30 -1.51
CA ARG A 131 -10.13 -7.12 -1.84
C ARG A 131 -9.89 -7.17 -3.34
N LEU A 132 -10.93 -7.47 -4.14
CA LEU A 132 -10.83 -7.51 -5.60
C LEU A 132 -10.43 -6.15 -6.16
N TRP A 133 -10.96 -5.05 -5.61
CA TRP A 133 -10.60 -3.70 -6.03
C TRP A 133 -9.13 -3.40 -5.77
N ALA A 134 -8.62 -3.69 -4.57
CA ALA A 134 -7.20 -3.51 -4.27
C ALA A 134 -6.30 -4.42 -5.13
N GLN A 135 -6.70 -5.67 -5.38
CA GLN A 135 -5.97 -6.60 -6.25
C GLN A 135 -5.93 -6.14 -7.71
N SER A 136 -6.96 -5.44 -8.19
CA SER A 136 -6.96 -4.88 -9.56
C SER A 136 -5.85 -3.86 -9.81
N LEU A 137 -5.25 -3.31 -8.75
CA LEU A 137 -4.11 -2.38 -8.82
C LEU A 137 -2.76 -3.09 -8.92
N LEU A 138 -2.71 -4.41 -8.73
CA LEU A 138 -1.54 -5.24 -8.91
C LEU A 138 -1.39 -5.61 -10.39
N ILE A 139 -1.12 -4.58 -11.21
CA ILE A 139 -1.18 -4.67 -12.67
C ILE A 139 -0.13 -5.59 -13.30
N GLU A 140 0.89 -6.03 -12.55
CA GLU A 140 1.88 -6.98 -13.07
C GLU A 140 1.38 -8.42 -13.05
N ASP A 141 0.36 -8.69 -12.22
CA ASP A 141 -0.27 -9.99 -12.16
C ASP A 141 -1.23 -10.22 -13.32
N ARG A 142 -1.60 -11.49 -13.50
CA ARG A 142 -2.62 -11.86 -14.47
C ARG A 142 -3.99 -11.37 -14.00
N ALA A 143 -4.60 -10.46 -14.76
CA ALA A 143 -6.01 -10.09 -14.64
C ALA A 143 -6.91 -11.00 -15.50
N ASP A 144 -8.22 -11.02 -15.23
CA ASP A 144 -9.19 -11.93 -15.89
C ASP A 144 -9.10 -11.95 -17.43
N MET A 145 -8.97 -10.76 -18.04
CA MET A 145 -8.85 -10.61 -19.50
C MET A 145 -7.45 -10.20 -19.96
N GLY A 146 -6.50 -10.10 -19.02
CA GLY A 146 -5.14 -9.62 -19.24
C GLY A 146 -4.09 -10.71 -19.14
N VAL A 147 -2.91 -10.43 -19.68
CA VAL A 147 -1.72 -11.25 -19.47
C VAL A 147 -0.88 -10.61 -18.37
N SER A 148 -0.10 -11.41 -17.64
CA SER A 148 0.86 -10.84 -16.69
C SER A 148 1.95 -10.04 -17.42
N SER A 149 2.64 -9.15 -16.72
CA SER A 149 3.75 -8.37 -17.30
C SER A 149 4.82 -9.26 -17.95
N ALA A 150 5.15 -10.38 -17.32
CA ALA A 150 6.11 -11.34 -17.87
C ALA A 150 5.63 -11.97 -19.19
N GLN A 151 4.35 -12.34 -19.25
CA GLN A 151 3.74 -12.88 -20.47
C GLN A 151 3.67 -11.82 -21.58
N PHE A 152 3.34 -10.58 -21.24
CA PHE A 152 3.29 -9.46 -22.18
C PHE A 152 4.65 -9.24 -22.86
N ILE A 153 5.75 -9.22 -22.08
CA ILE A 153 7.11 -9.09 -22.63
C ILE A 153 7.44 -10.29 -23.52
N GLY A 154 7.03 -11.50 -23.15
CA GLY A 154 7.17 -12.71 -23.98
C GLY A 154 6.48 -12.56 -25.34
N MET A 155 5.22 -12.11 -25.35
CA MET A 155 4.46 -11.87 -26.58
C MET A 155 5.06 -10.78 -27.45
N LEU A 156 5.58 -9.70 -26.85
CA LEU A 156 6.29 -8.65 -27.58
C LEU A 156 7.55 -9.17 -28.24
N ARG A 157 8.35 -9.96 -27.51
CA ARG A 157 9.56 -10.59 -28.06
C ARG A 157 9.24 -11.45 -29.28
N GLU A 158 8.22 -12.29 -29.20
CA GLU A 158 7.82 -13.15 -30.33
C GLU A 158 7.38 -12.35 -31.55
N LYS A 159 6.68 -11.22 -31.35
CA LYS A 159 6.24 -10.34 -32.45
C LYS A 159 7.38 -9.56 -33.10
N VAL A 160 8.42 -9.21 -32.36
CA VAL A 160 9.58 -8.48 -32.90
C VAL A 160 10.54 -9.40 -33.65
N MET A 161 10.57 -10.68 -33.29
CA MET A 161 11.42 -11.70 -33.94
C MET A 161 10.81 -12.25 -35.25
N GLN A 162 9.55 -11.94 -35.56
CA GLN A 162 8.88 -12.25 -36.84
C GLN A 162 9.03 -11.08 -37.82
#